data_AF-A0A6J1WAX7-F1
#
_entry.id   AF-A0A6J1WAX7-F1
#
_cell.length_a   1.000
_cell.length_b   1.000
_cell.length_c   1.000
_cell.angle_alpha   90.00
_cell.angle_beta   90.00
_cell.angle_gamma   90.00
#
_symmetry.space_group_name_H-M   'P 1'
#
loop_
_entity.id
_entity.type
_entity.pdbx_description
1 polymer ?
#
loop_
_entity_poly.entity_id
_entity_poly.type
_entity_poly.pdbx_seq_one_letter_code
_entity_poly.pdbx_strand_id
1 'polypeptide(L)'
;NSELFAFQTKYEDTMQYEFQVNGEPVVLHLERNKGLFSEDYTETHYAPDGREITTSPPVQDHCYYHGYIQNEADSSAVISACDGLK
;
A
#
# COMPACT_ATOMS: atom_id res chain seq x y z
N ASN A 1 -18.71 -6.43 -27.01
CA ASN A 1 -17.91 -7.55 -26.51
C ASN A 1 -17.26 -7.14 -25.22
N SER A 2 -17.80 -7.71 -24.16
CA SER A 2 -17.42 -7.58 -22.77
C SER A 2 -16.12 -8.33 -22.52
N GLU A 3 -15.01 -7.63 -22.51
CA GLU A 3 -13.86 -8.04 -21.70
C GLU A 3 -13.44 -6.80 -20.94
N LEU A 4 -13.79 -6.80 -19.65
CA LEU A 4 -13.26 -5.86 -18.67
C LEU A 4 -11.74 -5.88 -18.81
N PHE A 5 -11.13 -4.71 -19.02
CA PHE A 5 -9.78 -4.51 -18.53
C PHE A 5 -9.87 -4.64 -17.02
N ALA A 6 -9.69 -5.85 -16.49
CA ALA A 6 -9.37 -6.03 -15.10
C ALA A 6 -8.07 -5.24 -14.89
N PHE A 7 -8.16 -4.09 -14.24
CA PHE A 7 -6.99 -3.51 -13.60
C PHE A 7 -6.54 -4.56 -12.58
N GLN A 8 -5.61 -5.40 -12.98
CA GLN A 8 -5.03 -6.40 -12.10
C GLN A 8 -4.17 -5.61 -11.12
N THR A 9 -4.72 -5.34 -9.94
CA THR A 9 -3.99 -4.66 -8.88
C THR A 9 -2.81 -5.54 -8.51
N LYS A 10 -1.59 -4.97 -8.49
CA LYS A 10 -0.40 -5.74 -8.11
C LYS A 10 -0.47 -6.26 -6.66
N TYR A 11 -1.27 -5.60 -5.85
CA TYR A 11 -1.39 -5.80 -4.41
C TYR A 11 -2.86 -6.05 -4.04
N GLU A 12 -3.09 -7.01 -3.15
CA GLU A 12 -4.41 -7.37 -2.64
C GLU A 12 -4.93 -6.30 -1.67
N ASP A 13 -6.24 -6.06 -1.65
CA ASP A 13 -6.85 -5.07 -0.74
C ASP A 13 -6.81 -5.50 0.72
N THR A 14 -6.79 -6.80 0.98
CA THR A 14 -6.70 -7.36 2.33
C THR A 14 -5.75 -8.54 2.34
N MET A 15 -4.97 -8.69 3.40
CA MET A 15 -4.12 -9.85 3.61
C MET A 15 -3.95 -10.19 5.09
N GLN A 16 -3.60 -11.43 5.36
CA GLN A 16 -3.14 -11.86 6.68
C GLN A 16 -1.67 -12.27 6.59
N TYR A 17 -0.89 -11.88 7.59
CA TYR A 17 0.52 -12.19 7.66
C TYR A 17 0.89 -12.77 9.02
N GLU A 18 1.43 -13.99 9.05
CA GLU A 18 1.91 -14.63 10.27
C GLU A 18 3.43 -14.49 10.39
N PHE A 19 3.90 -14.12 11.59
CA PHE A 19 5.33 -14.05 11.91
C PHE A 19 5.56 -14.43 13.37
N GLN A 20 6.80 -14.71 13.72
CA GLN A 20 7.18 -15.20 15.05
C GLN A 20 7.67 -14.04 15.93
N VAL A 21 7.09 -13.91 17.13
CA VAL A 21 7.55 -12.99 18.18
C VAL A 21 7.84 -13.81 19.43
N ASN A 22 9.09 -13.80 19.88
CA ASN A 22 9.54 -14.58 21.04
C ASN A 22 9.24 -16.09 20.93
N GLY A 23 9.16 -16.63 19.71
CA GLY A 23 8.84 -18.05 19.46
C GLY A 23 7.36 -18.39 19.42
N GLU A 24 6.47 -17.39 19.57
CA GLU A 24 5.03 -17.55 19.44
C GLU A 24 4.54 -16.95 18.11
N PRO A 25 3.61 -17.60 17.39
CA PRO A 25 3.04 -17.08 16.16
C PRO A 25 2.10 -15.89 16.45
N VAL A 26 2.25 -14.84 15.66
CA VAL A 26 1.41 -13.64 15.70
C VAL A 26 0.85 -13.40 14.29
N VAL A 27 -0.46 -13.17 14.19
CA VAL A 27 -1.15 -12.90 12.92
C VAL A 27 -1.52 -11.42 12.85
N LEU A 28 -1.06 -10.75 11.79
CA LEU A 28 -1.51 -9.41 11.40
C LEU A 28 -2.65 -9.49 10.40
N HIS A 29 -3.69 -8.70 10.64
CA HIS A 29 -4.72 -8.41 9.65
C HIS A 29 -4.41 -7.06 9.02
N LEU A 30 -4.25 -7.04 7.70
CA LEU A 30 -3.84 -5.85 6.95
C LEU A 30 -4.89 -5.49 5.91
N GLU A 31 -5.19 -4.20 5.80
CA GLU A 31 -6.00 -3.61 4.73
C GLU A 31 -5.17 -2.55 4.00
N ARG A 32 -5.23 -2.56 2.66
CA ARG A 32 -4.53 -1.60 1.82
C ARG A 32 -5.13 -0.22 2.05
N ASN A 33 -4.27 0.79 2.25
CA ASN A 33 -4.72 2.15 2.49
C ASN A 33 -5.58 2.63 1.30
N LYS A 34 -6.76 3.19 1.56
CA LYS A 34 -7.61 3.77 0.51
C LYS A 34 -7.51 5.29 0.57
N GLY A 35 -7.54 5.94 -0.59
CA GLY A 35 -7.47 7.41 -0.68
C GLY A 35 -6.12 7.99 -0.21
N LEU A 36 -5.04 7.21 -0.28
CA LEU A 36 -3.69 7.70 0.04
C LEU A 36 -3.26 8.85 -0.89
N PHE A 37 -3.71 8.77 -2.15
CA PHE A 37 -3.53 9.81 -3.16
C PHE A 37 -4.92 10.24 -3.64
N SER A 38 -5.10 11.54 -3.83
CA SER A 38 -6.30 12.06 -4.49
C SER A 38 -6.29 11.70 -5.97
N GLU A 39 -7.48 11.68 -6.60
CA GLU A 39 -7.61 11.40 -8.03
C GLU A 39 -6.83 12.38 -8.91
N ASP A 40 -6.59 13.59 -8.41
CA ASP A 40 -5.86 14.68 -9.06
C ASP A 40 -4.42 14.85 -8.55
N TYR A 41 -3.85 13.81 -7.91
CA TYR A 41 -2.47 13.84 -7.43
C TYR A 41 -1.46 14.18 -8.53
N THR A 42 -0.55 15.09 -8.22
CA THR A 42 0.54 15.53 -9.09
C THR A 42 1.85 15.60 -8.34
N GLU A 43 2.94 15.31 -9.04
CA GLU A 43 4.31 15.43 -8.55
C GLU A 43 5.00 16.55 -9.29
N THR A 44 5.63 17.46 -8.56
CA THR A 44 6.36 18.59 -9.14
C THR A 44 7.82 18.56 -8.70
N HIS A 45 8.74 18.62 -9.66
CA HIS A 45 10.18 18.67 -9.43
C HIS A 45 10.86 19.69 -10.34
N TYR A 46 12.10 20.06 -10.03
CA TYR A 46 12.88 21.00 -10.83
C TYR A 46 13.97 20.26 -11.60
N ALA A 47 14.08 20.57 -12.90
CA ALA A 47 15.20 20.14 -13.71
C ALA A 47 16.50 20.88 -13.31
N PRO A 48 17.68 20.37 -13.70
CA PRO A 48 18.96 21.03 -13.39
C PRO A 48 19.08 22.47 -13.90
N ASP A 49 18.31 22.83 -14.94
CA ASP A 49 18.22 24.19 -15.49
C ASP A 49 17.22 25.10 -14.74
N GLY A 50 16.59 24.60 -13.67
CA GLY A 50 15.62 25.31 -12.86
C GLY A 50 14.19 25.29 -13.39
N ARG A 51 13.92 24.60 -14.50
CA ARG A 51 12.56 24.46 -15.04
C ARG A 51 11.71 23.53 -14.16
N GLU A 52 10.49 23.96 -13.86
CA GLU A 52 9.50 23.14 -13.17
C GLU A 52 8.92 22.06 -14.10
N ILE A 53 8.78 20.85 -13.59
CA ILE A 53 8.21 19.69 -14.27
C ILE A 53 7.13 19.10 -13.37
N THR A 54 5.89 19.09 -13.84
CA THR A 54 4.74 18.49 -13.15
C THR A 54 4.28 17.23 -13.88
N THR A 55 4.05 16.15 -13.15
CA THR A 55 3.59 14.85 -13.67
C THR A 55 2.40 14.32 -12.87
N SER A 56 1.49 13.61 -13.52
CA SER A 56 0.38 12.89 -12.87
C SER A 56 0.62 11.38 -12.99
N PRO A 57 1.33 10.76 -12.03
CA PRO A 57 1.59 9.33 -12.09
C PRO A 57 0.30 8.52 -11.83
N PRO A 58 0.18 7.30 -12.35
CA PRO A 58 -0.91 6.39 -12.00
C PRO A 58 -0.68 5.84 -10.59
N VAL A 59 -1.33 6.42 -9.57
CA VAL A 59 -1.06 6.11 -8.14
C VAL A 59 -1.89 4.96 -7.54
N GLN A 60 -2.45 4.08 -8.38
CA GLN A 60 -3.35 3.01 -7.92
C GLN A 60 -2.63 1.75 -7.41
N ASP A 61 -1.35 1.59 -7.73
CA ASP A 61 -0.54 0.41 -7.38
C ASP A 61 0.46 0.72 -6.26
N HIS A 62 -0.05 0.99 -5.05
CA HIS A 62 0.78 1.12 -3.85
C HIS A 62 0.72 -0.12 -2.96
N CYS A 63 1.71 -0.19 -2.07
CA CYS A 63 2.02 -1.34 -1.20
C CYS A 63 1.95 -0.99 0.29
N TYR A 64 1.26 0.11 0.64
CA TYR A 64 1.07 0.57 2.02
C TYR A 64 -0.24 0.06 2.60
N TYR A 65 -0.14 -0.48 3.81
CA TYR A 65 -1.23 -1.11 4.55
C TYR A 65 -1.32 -0.58 5.97
N HIS A 66 -2.53 -0.55 6.51
CA HIS A 66 -2.82 -0.42 7.92
C HIS A 66 -3.37 -1.75 8.48
N GLY A 67 -3.36 -1.94 9.80
CA GLY A 67 -3.83 -3.19 10.37
C GLY A 67 -3.78 -3.28 11.88
N TYR A 68 -3.96 -4.51 12.36
CA TYR A 68 -3.98 -4.85 13.78
C TYR A 68 -3.52 -6.30 14.01
N ILE A 69 -3.14 -6.61 15.24
CA ILE A 69 -2.77 -7.96 15.66
C ILE A 69 -4.04 -8.72 16.06
N GLN A 70 -4.17 -9.95 15.56
CA GLN A 70 -5.27 -10.83 15.90
C GLN A 70 -5.37 -11.03 17.42
N ASN A 71 -6.58 -10.88 17.96
CA ASN A 71 -6.91 -11.04 19.38
C ASN A 71 -6.24 -10.02 20.34
N GLU A 72 -5.53 -9.01 19.83
CA GLU A 72 -4.96 -7.94 20.66
C GLU A 72 -5.77 -6.66 20.45
N ALA A 73 -6.65 -6.37 21.41
CA ALA A 73 -7.44 -5.14 21.40
C ALA A 73 -6.54 -3.90 21.39
N ASP A 74 -6.99 -2.84 20.72
CA ASP A 74 -6.29 -1.55 20.64
C ASP A 74 -4.89 -1.59 19.97
N SER A 75 -4.55 -2.71 19.32
CA SER A 75 -3.33 -2.79 18.51
C SER A 75 -3.48 -2.04 17.18
N SER A 76 -2.36 -1.49 16.70
CA SER A 76 -2.29 -0.80 15.40
C SER A 76 -0.98 -1.13 14.69
N ALA A 77 -1.04 -1.32 13.38
CA ALA A 77 0.11 -1.56 12.53
C ALA A 77 0.08 -0.68 11.27
N VAL A 78 1.25 -0.25 10.83
CA VAL A 78 1.47 0.39 9.53
C VAL A 78 2.62 -0.33 8.84
N ILE A 79 2.36 -0.88 7.66
CA ILE A 79 3.29 -1.78 6.96
C ILE A 79 3.52 -1.30 5.53
N SER A 80 4.77 -1.33 5.09
CA SER A 80 5.15 -1.24 3.69
C SER A 80 5.50 -2.64 3.18
N ALA A 81 4.76 -3.13 2.20
CA ALA A 81 5.01 -4.41 1.53
C ALA A 81 5.69 -4.21 0.16
N CYS A 82 6.34 -3.07 -0.07
CA CYS A 82 6.85 -2.69 -1.39
C CYS A 82 7.98 -3.61 -1.88
N ASP A 83 8.80 -4.09 -0.94
CA ASP A 83 9.84 -5.09 -1.15
C ASP A 83 9.39 -6.51 -0.78
N GLY A 84 8.08 -6.72 -0.63
CA GLY A 84 7.47 -7.94 -0.12
C GLY A 84 7.43 -8.02 1.43
N LEU A 85 6.73 -9.02 1.94
CA LEU A 85 6.74 -9.40 3.35
C LEU A 85 7.68 -10.61 3.51
N LYS A 86 8.58 -10.57 4.49
CA LYS A 86 9.64 -11.58 4.72
C LYS A 86 9.39 -12.40 5.97
#